data_AF-A0A0N0UZZ8-F1
#
_entry.id   AF-A0A0N0UZZ8-F1
#
_cell.length_a   1.000
_cell.length_b   1.000
_cell.length_c   1.000
_cell.angle_alpha   90.00
_cell.angle_beta   90.00
_cell.angle_gamma   90.00
#
_symmetry.space_group_name_H-M   'P 1'
#
loop_
_entity.id
_entity.type
_entity.pdbx_description
1 polymer ?
#
loop_
_entity_poly.entity_id
_entity_poly.type
_entity_poly.pdbx_seq_one_letter_code
_entity_poly.pdbx_strand_id
1 'polypeptide(L)'
;MGDFGLWSRIKLTLRNIAQQDDTIEKCFENLSEKIVDAVLANYHLGSYKLKMMGKKGIVILPKPIKSTNAYITFSKKKKFDFLALQFNKVLSGMKADGTYKKIYDRYTKIE
;
A
#
# COMPACT_ATOMS: atom_id res chain seq x y z
N MET A 1 -6.57 30.83 -19.18
CA MET A 1 -7.48 29.71 -18.84
C MET A 1 -6.64 28.48 -18.60
N GLY A 2 -6.69 27.95 -17.38
CA GLY A 2 -5.82 26.87 -16.89
C GLY A 2 -5.76 27.00 -15.38
N ASP A 3 -6.77 26.43 -14.74
CA ASP A 3 -7.13 26.62 -13.33
C ASP A 3 -6.03 26.11 -12.38
N PHE A 4 -5.12 27.01 -11.98
CA PHE A 4 -4.18 26.84 -10.86
C PHE A 4 -4.88 27.04 -9.49
N GLY A 5 -6.21 27.16 -9.46
CA GLY A 5 -7.00 27.56 -8.29
C GLY A 5 -7.45 26.44 -7.36
N LEU A 6 -7.32 25.16 -7.73
CA LEU A 6 -7.82 24.06 -6.90
C LEU A 6 -6.80 23.53 -5.88
N TRP A 7 -5.50 23.71 -6.11
CA TRP A 7 -4.44 23.16 -5.25
C TRP A 7 -4.08 24.07 -4.07
N SER A 8 -4.47 25.35 -4.10
CA SER A 8 -4.21 26.32 -3.03
C SER A 8 -5.24 26.28 -1.89
N ARG A 9 -6.35 25.54 -2.06
CA ARG A 9 -7.44 25.45 -1.07
C ARG A 9 -7.36 24.25 -0.12
N ILE A 10 -6.41 23.35 -0.30
CA ILE A 10 -6.18 22.24 0.63
C ILE A 10 -4.86 22.49 1.37
N LYS A 11 -4.83 23.53 2.21
CA LYS A 11 -3.98 23.50 3.41
C LYS A 11 -4.67 22.57 4.40
N LEU A 12 -4.58 21.27 4.17
CA LEU A 12 -5.04 20.26 5.14
C LEU A 12 -4.02 20.31 6.28
N THR A 13 -4.30 21.14 7.30
CA THR A 13 -3.67 20.99 8.62
C THR A 13 -4.15 19.65 9.17
N LEU A 14 -3.42 18.58 8.86
CA LEU A 14 -3.61 17.26 9.47
C LEU A 14 -3.35 17.44 10.98
N ARG A 15 -4.40 17.38 11.79
CA ARG A 15 -4.25 17.52 13.26
C ARG A 15 -4.11 16.15 13.91
N ASN A 16 -4.78 15.14 13.36
CA ASN A 16 -4.77 13.78 13.89
C ASN A 16 -4.42 12.77 12.78
N ILE A 17 -3.25 12.14 12.91
CA ILE A 17 -2.79 11.06 12.04
C ILE A 17 -2.79 9.77 12.88
N ALA A 18 -3.57 8.78 12.48
CA ALA A 18 -3.48 7.45 13.09
C ALA A 18 -2.28 6.69 12.50
N GLN A 19 -1.46 6.13 13.40
CA GLN A 19 -0.44 5.13 13.09
C GLN A 19 -0.62 3.92 14.02
N GLN A 20 -0.12 2.78 13.55
CA GLN A 20 -0.25 1.39 13.98
C GLN A 20 -0.14 1.06 15.49
N ASP A 21 -1.03 1.59 16.33
CA ASP A 21 -1.32 1.07 17.67
C ASP A 21 -2.63 0.23 17.68
N ASP A 22 -3.54 0.50 16.73
CA ASP A 22 -4.78 -0.24 16.46
C ASP A 22 -4.71 -1.05 15.15
N THR A 23 -5.69 -1.94 14.92
CA THR A 23 -5.83 -2.63 13.62
C THR A 23 -6.07 -1.62 12.50
N ILE A 24 -5.57 -1.91 11.30
CA ILE A 24 -5.72 -1.00 10.14
C ILE A 24 -7.19 -0.77 9.77
N GLU A 25 -8.04 -1.77 10.01
CA GLU A 25 -9.49 -1.69 9.88
C GLU A 25 -10.07 -0.61 10.79
N LYS A 26 -9.66 -0.58 12.06
CA LYS A 26 -10.12 0.42 13.02
C LYS A 26 -9.67 1.82 12.63
N CYS A 27 -8.44 1.96 12.13
CA CYS A 27 -7.97 3.23 11.59
C CYS A 27 -8.84 3.72 10.42
N PHE A 28 -9.24 2.83 9.50
CA PHE A 28 -10.13 3.18 8.38
C PHE A 28 -11.57 3.47 8.80
N GLU A 29 -12.08 2.83 9.85
CA GLU A 29 -13.36 3.19 10.48
C GLU A 29 -13.29 4.61 11.04
N ASN A 30 -12.28 4.92 11.85
CA ASN A 30 -12.06 6.26 12.40
C ASN A 30 -11.92 7.32 11.30
N LEU A 31 -11.26 6.98 10.18
CA LEU A 31 -11.16 7.87 9.01
C LEU A 31 -12.55 8.10 8.37
N SER A 32 -13.36 7.06 8.25
CA SER A 32 -14.72 7.15 7.69
C SER A 32 -15.65 7.98 8.60
N GLU A 33 -15.45 7.88 9.90
CA GLU A 33 -16.18 8.62 10.95
C GLU A 33 -15.63 10.04 11.17
N LYS A 34 -14.60 10.44 10.41
CA LYS A 34 -13.92 11.75 10.51
C LYS A 34 -13.30 12.02 11.89
N ILE A 35 -12.98 10.96 12.63
CA ILE A 35 -12.24 11.03 13.90
C ILE A 35 -10.77 11.39 13.65
N VAL A 36 -10.22 10.89 12.53
CA VAL A 36 -8.87 11.21 12.05
C VAL A 36 -8.91 11.78 10.65
N ASP A 37 -7.92 12.60 10.31
CA ASP A 37 -7.84 13.25 8.99
C ASP A 37 -7.12 12.37 7.96
N ALA A 38 -6.22 11.50 8.43
CA ALA A 38 -5.44 10.60 7.60
C ALA A 38 -5.00 9.34 8.37
N VAL A 39 -4.74 8.28 7.61
CA VAL A 39 -4.19 7.01 8.10
C VAL A 39 -2.90 6.71 7.38
N LEU A 40 -1.84 6.43 8.14
CA LEU A 40 -0.58 5.95 7.59
C LEU A 40 -0.61 4.43 7.49
N ALA A 41 -0.56 3.92 6.25
CA ALA A 41 -0.62 2.50 5.98
C ALA A 41 0.40 2.08 4.92
N ASN A 42 0.80 0.80 4.96
CA ASN A 42 1.40 0.18 3.79
C ASN A 42 0.38 0.21 2.64
N TYR A 43 0.79 0.75 1.49
CA TYR A 43 -0.09 0.96 0.35
C TYR A 43 -0.85 -0.30 -0.07
N HIS A 44 -0.16 -1.44 -0.23
CA HIS A 44 -0.77 -2.67 -0.72
C HIS A 44 -1.71 -3.30 0.32
N LEU A 45 -1.28 -3.34 1.58
CA LEU A 45 -2.10 -3.86 2.67
C LEU A 45 -3.36 -3.00 2.88
N GLY A 46 -3.19 -1.68 2.93
CA GLY A 46 -4.29 -0.73 3.05
C GLY A 46 -5.27 -0.86 1.90
N SER A 47 -4.77 -0.94 0.67
CA SER A 47 -5.61 -1.11 -0.53
C SER A 47 -6.43 -2.41 -0.50
N TYR A 48 -5.79 -3.53 -0.14
CA TYR A 48 -6.47 -4.81 0.04
C TYR A 48 -7.56 -4.74 1.11
N LYS A 49 -7.25 -4.14 2.28
CA LYS A 49 -8.21 -4.02 3.38
C LYS A 49 -9.39 -3.11 3.04
N LEU A 50 -9.14 -1.96 2.41
CA LEU A 50 -10.20 -1.08 1.92
C LEU A 50 -11.12 -1.79 0.93
N LYS A 51 -10.54 -2.56 -0.01
CA LYS A 51 -11.31 -3.40 -0.95
C LYS A 51 -12.17 -4.42 -0.21
N MET A 52 -11.60 -5.13 0.76
CA MET A 52 -12.32 -6.15 1.54
C MET A 52 -13.43 -5.55 2.43
N MET A 53 -13.24 -4.33 2.94
CA MET A 53 -14.23 -3.64 3.78
C MET A 53 -15.34 -2.96 2.96
N GLY A 54 -15.22 -2.86 1.63
CA GLY A 54 -16.19 -2.17 0.78
C GLY A 54 -16.33 -0.67 1.08
N LYS A 55 -15.33 -0.05 1.72
CA LYS A 55 -15.38 1.37 2.08
C LYS A 55 -15.21 2.24 0.84
N LYS A 56 -16.09 3.24 0.70
CA LYS A 56 -16.05 4.23 -0.38
C LYS A 56 -15.70 5.61 0.21
N GLY A 57 -15.26 6.53 -0.65
CA GLY A 57 -14.96 7.91 -0.24
C GLY A 57 -13.62 8.10 0.48
N ILE A 58 -12.79 7.06 0.56
CA ILE A 58 -11.40 7.16 1.01
C ILE A 58 -10.51 7.35 -0.22
N VAL A 59 -9.72 8.41 -0.21
CA VAL A 59 -8.78 8.74 -1.30
C VAL A 59 -7.37 8.39 -0.87
N ILE A 60 -6.65 7.65 -1.71
CA ILE A 60 -5.24 7.37 -1.51
C ILE A 60 -4.42 8.52 -2.09
N LEU A 61 -3.52 9.08 -1.29
CA LEU A 61 -2.64 10.16 -1.76
C LEU A 61 -1.62 9.62 -2.78
N PRO A 62 -1.35 10.36 -3.87
CA PRO A 62 -0.57 9.85 -5.00
C PRO A 62 0.92 9.68 -4.71
N LYS A 63 1.45 10.42 -3.72
CA LYS A 63 2.87 10.37 -3.36
C LYS A 63 3.03 9.61 -2.04
N PRO A 64 3.70 8.44 -2.04
CA PRO A 64 4.01 7.75 -0.79
C PRO A 64 5.01 8.57 0.02
N ILE A 65 4.86 8.54 1.35
CA ILE A 65 5.79 9.19 2.28
C ILE A 65 7.14 8.46 2.27
N LYS A 66 7.10 7.13 2.14
CA LYS A 66 8.28 6.26 2.04
C LYS A 66 7.98 5.10 1.11
N SER A 67 8.97 4.72 0.30
CA SER A 67 8.95 3.50 -0.51
C SER A 67 10.09 2.60 -0.09
N THR A 68 9.80 1.32 0.12
CA THR A 68 10.78 0.30 0.49
C THR A 68 10.51 -0.97 -0.29
N ASN A 69 11.56 -1.59 -0.80
CA ASN A 69 11.45 -2.89 -1.46
C ASN A 69 11.12 -3.99 -0.44
N ALA A 70 10.24 -4.90 -0.83
CA ALA A 70 9.97 -6.13 -0.10
C ALA A 70 10.81 -7.29 -0.67
N TYR A 71 11.35 -8.12 0.22
CA TYR A 71 12.22 -9.23 -0.16
C TYR A 71 11.83 -10.51 0.56
N ILE A 72 11.99 -11.64 -0.11
CA ILE A 72 12.05 -12.94 0.55
C ILE A 72 13.42 -13.05 1.22
N THR A 73 13.45 -13.40 2.49
CA THR A 73 14.69 -13.52 3.26
C THR A 73 15.00 -14.98 3.54
N PHE A 74 16.29 -15.33 3.50
CA PHE A 74 16.78 -16.67 3.79
C PHE A 74 17.69 -16.62 5.02
N SER A 75 17.65 -17.68 5.83
CA SER A 75 18.50 -17.76 7.03
C SER A 75 19.98 -17.82 6.65
N LYS A 76 20.80 -16.97 7.25
CA LYS A 76 22.27 -16.97 7.09
C LYS A 76 22.95 -18.21 7.69
N LYS A 77 22.28 -18.92 8.61
CA LYS A 77 22.85 -20.09 9.31
C LYS A 77 23.03 -21.30 8.39
N LYS A 78 22.29 -21.34 7.27
CA LYS A 78 22.34 -22.40 6.27
C LYS A 78 22.77 -21.76 4.95
N LYS A 79 23.60 -22.44 4.16
CA LYS A 79 24.05 -21.95 2.85
C LYS A 79 22.93 -22.09 1.81
N PHE A 80 21.94 -21.20 1.87
CA PHE A 80 20.79 -21.16 0.97
C PHE A 80 20.97 -20.22 -0.22
N ASP A 81 22.19 -19.79 -0.52
CA ASP A 81 22.47 -18.85 -1.61
C ASP A 81 21.95 -19.37 -2.96
N PHE A 82 22.09 -20.68 -3.20
CA PHE A 82 21.53 -21.32 -4.39
C PHE A 82 20.00 -21.20 -4.46
N LEU A 83 19.30 -21.33 -3.33
CA LEU A 83 17.85 -21.20 -3.29
C LEU A 83 17.40 -19.77 -3.60
N ALA A 84 18.10 -18.77 -3.04
CA ALA A 84 17.85 -17.37 -3.35
C ALA A 84 17.97 -17.09 -4.86
N LEU A 85 18.98 -17.67 -5.52
CA LEU A 85 19.14 -17.55 -6.98
C LEU A 85 17.98 -18.18 -7.75
N GLN A 86 17.51 -19.36 -7.35
CA GLN A 86 16.36 -20.01 -8.00
C GLN A 86 15.07 -19.17 -7.84
N PHE A 87 14.81 -18.64 -6.64
CA PHE A 87 13.68 -17.73 -6.41
C PHE A 87 13.76 -16.49 -7.29
N ASN A 88 14.94 -15.87 -7.42
CA ASN A 88 15.12 -14.70 -8.27
C ASN A 88 14.87 -15.02 -9.75
N LYS A 89 15.31 -16.19 -10.23
CA LYS A 89 15.06 -16.64 -11.61
C LYS A 89 13.56 -16.80 -11.87
N VAL A 90 12.85 -17.52 -10.99
CA VAL A 90 11.41 -17.74 -11.12
C VAL A 90 10.64 -16.42 -11.04
N LEU A 91 10.96 -15.56 -10.06
CA LEU A 91 10.30 -14.26 -9.91
C LEU A 91 10.51 -13.36 -11.14
N SER A 92 11.70 -13.39 -11.75
CA SER A 92 11.98 -12.65 -12.98
C SER A 92 11.15 -13.18 -14.16
N GLY A 93 11.03 -14.50 -14.29
CA GLY A 93 10.14 -15.13 -15.27
C GLY A 93 8.68 -14.69 -15.10
N MET A 94 8.16 -14.76 -13.86
CA MET A 94 6.79 -14.34 -13.55
C MET A 94 6.53 -12.85 -13.82
N LYS A 95 7.55 -12.00 -13.71
CA LYS A 95 7.44 -10.57 -14.06
C LYS A 95 7.41 -10.39 -15.57
N ALA A 96 8.23 -11.13 -16.31
CA ALA A 96 8.31 -11.06 -17.77
C ALA A 96 7.04 -11.58 -18.45
N ASP A 97 6.46 -12.66 -17.96
CA ASP A 97 5.25 -13.27 -18.54
C ASP A 97 3.92 -12.65 -18.04
N GLY A 98 3.99 -11.69 -17.11
CA GLY A 98 2.83 -11.00 -16.55
C GLY A 98 2.08 -11.75 -15.44
N THR A 99 2.50 -12.97 -15.06
CA THR A 99 1.90 -13.75 -13.97
C THR A 99 1.93 -12.98 -12.65
N TYR A 100 3.05 -12.31 -12.37
CA TYR A 100 3.20 -11.48 -11.19
C TYR A 100 2.15 -10.36 -11.18
N LYS A 101 1.97 -9.64 -12.30
CA LYS A 101 0.99 -8.57 -12.42
C LYS A 101 -0.43 -9.06 -12.20
N LYS A 102 -0.78 -10.23 -12.76
CA LYS A 102 -2.10 -10.87 -12.57
C LYS A 102 -2.39 -11.18 -11.10
N ILE A 103 -1.40 -11.71 -10.37
CA ILE A 103 -1.51 -11.98 -8.93
C ILE A 103 -1.66 -10.66 -8.17
N TYR A 104 -0.79 -9.68 -8.45
CA TYR A 104 -0.82 -8.38 -7.80
C TYR A 104 -2.17 -7.67 -7.97
N ASP A 105 -2.69 -7.61 -9.19
CA ASP A 105 -3.95 -6.94 -9.51
C ASP A 105 -5.14 -7.64 -8.83
N ARG A 106 -5.15 -8.97 -8.75
CA ARG A 106 -6.20 -9.75 -8.06
C ARG A 106 -6.40 -9.27 -6.63
N TYR A 107 -5.31 -9.04 -5.90
CA TYR A 107 -5.36 -8.68 -4.48
C TYR A 107 -5.37 -7.18 -4.21
N THR A 108 -4.76 -6.35 -5.06
CA THR A 108 -4.52 -4.94 -4.71
C THR A 108 -5.24 -3.93 -5.59
N LYS A 109 -5.79 -4.34 -6.75
CA LYS A 109 -6.53 -3.42 -7.61
C LYS A 109 -7.87 -3.09 -6.96
N ILE A 110 -8.00 -1.83 -6.55
CA ILE A 110 -9.26 -1.18 -6.15
C ILE A 110 -9.94 -0.71 -7.43
N GLU A 111 -11.24 -0.98 -7.57
CA GLU A 111 -12.08 -0.51 -8.69
C GLU A 111 -12.56 0.92 -8.48
#